data_AF-A0A5D3WJL2-F1
#
_entry.id   AF-A0A5D3WJL2-F1
#
_cell.length_a   1.000
_cell.length_b   1.000
_cell.length_c   1.000
_cell.angle_alpha   90.00
_cell.angle_beta   90.00
_cell.angle_gamma   90.00
#
_symmetry.space_group_name_H-M   'P 1'
#
loop_
_entity.id
_entity.type
_entity.pdbx_description
1 polymer ?
#
loop_
_entity_poly.entity_id
_entity_poly.type
_entity_poly.pdbx_seq_one_letter_code
_entity_poly.pdbx_strand_id
1 'polypeptide(L)'
;MAFCFLRCSQTYQQLNNVPESDPIAQLIMQIITKSHMTQKEAAEVLGMTQPKVSLIMNGRLEDFSLERLIMAMTSLDRDVEIRIRKKPRSREHARLNVVYV
;
A
#
# COMPACT_ATOMS: atom_id res chain seq x y z
N MET A 1 -27.96 -17.01 -3.01
CA MET A 1 -28.35 -16.57 -1.65
C MET A 1 -27.14 -16.68 -0.74
N ALA A 2 -26.76 -15.56 -0.13
CA ALA A 2 -25.98 -15.40 1.11
C ALA A 2 -24.63 -16.13 1.24
N PHE A 3 -23.52 -15.41 1.02
CA PHE A 3 -22.38 -15.49 1.94
C PHE A 3 -21.70 -14.11 2.09
N CYS A 4 -22.16 -13.41 3.14
CA CYS A 4 -21.36 -12.58 4.04
C CYS A 4 -20.59 -11.38 3.44
N PHE A 5 -21.33 -10.31 3.11
CA PHE A 5 -20.80 -8.97 2.80
C PHE A 5 -20.45 -8.13 4.06
N LEU A 6 -20.31 -8.75 5.23
CA LEU A 6 -20.33 -8.06 6.54
C LEU A 6 -19.11 -8.30 7.42
N ARG A 7 -17.92 -8.48 6.82
CA ARG A 7 -16.69 -8.67 7.61
C ARG A 7 -15.49 -7.87 7.13
N CYS A 8 -15.73 -6.68 6.56
CA CYS A 8 -14.65 -5.79 6.11
C CYS A 8 -14.24 -4.73 7.17
N SER A 9 -15.10 -4.39 8.13
CA SER A 9 -14.81 -3.33 9.12
C SER A 9 -14.02 -3.79 10.35
N GLN A 10 -13.93 -5.09 10.63
CA GLN A 10 -13.43 -5.62 11.91
C GLN A 10 -11.97 -6.09 11.90
N THR A 11 -11.36 -6.22 10.73
CA THR A 11 -9.90 -6.43 10.59
C THR A 11 -9.11 -5.13 10.80
N TYR A 12 -9.78 -3.98 10.76
CA TYR A 12 -9.17 -2.64 10.87
C TYR A 12 -8.51 -2.37 12.24
N GLN A 13 -9.01 -2.99 13.32
CA GLN A 13 -8.51 -2.72 14.68
C GLN A 13 -7.37 -3.63 15.14
N GLN A 14 -7.01 -4.70 14.40
CA GLN A 14 -5.94 -5.62 14.80
C GLN A 14 -4.57 -5.30 14.18
N LEU A 15 -4.48 -4.37 13.23
CA LEU A 15 -3.24 -4.08 12.49
C LEU A 15 -2.34 -3.00 13.12
N ASN A 16 -2.62 -2.57 14.36
CA ASN A 16 -1.76 -1.61 15.08
C ASN A 16 -0.54 -2.25 15.78
N ASN A 17 -0.21 -3.53 15.50
CA ASN A 17 0.94 -4.23 16.08
C ASN A 17 1.60 -5.21 15.09
N VAL A 18 2.13 -4.73 13.97
CA VAL A 18 3.03 -5.54 13.11
C VAL A 18 4.31 -4.74 12.83
N PRO A 19 5.50 -5.29 13.14
CA PRO A 19 6.77 -4.64 12.80
C PRO A 19 7.08 -4.84 11.30
N GLU A 20 7.74 -3.85 10.70
CA GLU A 20 8.52 -3.97 9.44
C GLU A 20 7.81 -4.21 8.08
N SER A 21 6.51 -3.94 7.93
CA SER A 21 5.88 -3.94 6.58
C SER A 21 5.67 -2.53 6.04
N ASP A 22 6.13 -2.27 4.82
CA ASP A 22 6.08 -0.96 4.16
C ASP A 22 4.63 -0.46 4.06
N PRO A 23 4.27 0.66 4.73
CA PRO A 23 2.91 1.18 4.77
C PRO A 23 2.33 1.47 3.38
N ILE A 24 3.18 1.78 2.39
CA ILE A 24 2.74 2.09 1.03
C ILE A 24 2.22 0.84 0.33
N ALA A 25 2.89 -0.29 0.50
CA ALA A 25 2.49 -1.53 -0.16
C ALA A 25 1.17 -2.08 0.37
N GLN A 26 0.91 -1.93 1.68
CA GLN A 26 -0.39 -2.27 2.25
C GLN A 26 -1.51 -1.44 1.61
N LEU A 27 -1.25 -0.16 1.37
CA LEU A 27 -2.22 0.73 0.73
C LEU A 27 -2.49 0.31 -0.73
N ILE A 28 -1.44 -0.05 -1.49
CA ILE A 28 -1.57 -0.58 -2.86
C ILE A 28 -2.49 -1.81 -2.88
N MET A 29 -2.22 -2.80 -2.01
CA MET A 29 -3.05 -4.01 -1.93
C MET A 29 -4.51 -3.68 -1.58
N GLN A 30 -4.74 -2.75 -0.66
CA GLN A 30 -6.09 -2.32 -0.29
C GLN A 30 -6.83 -1.67 -1.45
N ILE A 31 -6.16 -0.80 -2.21
CA ILE A 31 -6.78 -0.11 -3.36
C ILE A 31 -7.14 -1.11 -4.46
N ILE A 32 -6.23 -2.02 -4.81
CA ILE A 32 -6.47 -3.07 -5.81
C ILE A 32 -7.68 -3.93 -5.39
N THR A 33 -7.72 -4.35 -4.12
CA THR A 33 -8.78 -5.21 -3.58
C THR A 33 -10.14 -4.50 -3.59
N LYS A 34 -10.18 -3.22 -3.17
CA LYS A 34 -11.41 -2.40 -3.16
C LYS A 34 -11.91 -2.06 -4.57
N SER A 35 -11.00 -1.97 -5.53
CA SER A 35 -11.34 -1.68 -6.93
C SER A 35 -11.77 -2.94 -7.69
N HIS A 36 -11.82 -4.10 -7.02
CA HIS A 36 -12.19 -5.40 -7.60
C HIS A 36 -11.37 -5.79 -8.84
N MET A 37 -10.15 -5.29 -8.95
CA MET A 37 -9.27 -5.57 -10.07
C MET A 37 -8.71 -6.99 -9.96
N THR A 38 -8.70 -7.70 -11.08
CA THR A 38 -7.92 -8.92 -11.24
C THR A 38 -6.43 -8.60 -11.27
N GLN A 39 -5.58 -9.59 -10.99
CA GLN A 39 -4.12 -9.39 -11.06
C GLN A 39 -3.64 -8.92 -12.44
N LYS A 40 -4.37 -9.30 -13.51
CA LYS A 40 -4.04 -8.90 -14.88
C LYS A 40 -4.39 -7.43 -15.13
N GLU A 41 -5.58 -6.99 -14.71
CA GLU A 41 -5.98 -5.58 -14.82
C GLU A 41 -5.06 -4.68 -13.99
N ALA A 42 -4.73 -5.10 -12.76
CA ALA A 42 -3.76 -4.38 -11.94
C ALA A 42 -2.38 -4.32 -12.59
N ALA A 43 -1.96 -5.36 -13.33
CA ALA A 43 -0.69 -5.33 -14.06
C ALA A 43 -0.69 -4.30 -15.19
N GLU A 44 -1.80 -4.19 -15.90
CA GLU A 44 -2.01 -3.19 -16.96
C GLU A 44 -2.02 -1.77 -16.38
N VAL A 45 -2.76 -1.54 -15.31
CA VAL A 45 -2.85 -0.22 -14.64
C VAL A 45 -1.50 0.21 -14.04
N LEU A 46 -0.79 -0.70 -13.37
CA LEU A 46 0.49 -0.40 -12.70
C LEU A 46 1.70 -0.37 -13.66
N GLY A 47 1.50 -0.73 -14.94
CA GLY A 47 2.58 -0.91 -15.91
C GLY A 47 3.60 -1.97 -15.45
N MET A 48 3.12 -3.03 -14.82
CA MET A 48 3.92 -4.13 -14.26
C MET A 48 3.59 -5.44 -14.94
N THR A 49 4.43 -6.46 -14.75
CA THR A 49 4.07 -7.82 -15.16
C THR A 49 3.14 -8.45 -14.12
N GLN A 50 2.24 -9.35 -14.55
CA GLN A 50 1.36 -10.08 -13.64
C GLN A 50 2.11 -10.80 -12.49
N PRO A 51 3.30 -11.43 -12.69
CA PRO A 51 4.06 -12.01 -11.59
C PRO A 51 4.48 -10.97 -10.53
N LYS A 52 4.85 -9.76 -10.95
CA LYS A 52 5.19 -8.66 -10.01
C LYS A 52 3.96 -8.23 -9.20
N VAL A 53 2.81 -8.12 -9.84
CA VAL A 53 1.55 -7.82 -9.13
C VAL A 53 1.21 -8.92 -8.12
N SER A 54 1.40 -10.19 -8.49
CA SER A 54 1.21 -11.31 -7.56
C SER A 54 2.13 -11.21 -6.34
N LEU A 55 3.41 -10.82 -6.52
CA LEU A 55 4.33 -10.61 -5.40
C LEU A 55 3.84 -9.50 -4.46
N ILE A 56 3.40 -8.36 -5.00
CA ILE A 56 2.82 -7.26 -4.21
C ILE A 56 1.60 -7.75 -3.43
N MET A 57 0.66 -8.44 -4.09
CA MET A 57 -0.55 -8.96 -3.46
C MET A 57 -0.30 -10.02 -2.38
N ASN A 58 0.86 -10.69 -2.44
CA ASN A 58 1.30 -11.64 -1.42
C ASN A 58 2.21 -11.01 -0.36
N GLY A 59 2.38 -9.68 -0.36
CA GLY A 59 3.22 -8.95 0.61
C GLY A 59 4.73 -9.16 0.41
N ARG A 60 5.17 -9.69 -0.74
CA ARG A 60 6.58 -9.92 -1.05
C ARG A 60 7.16 -8.71 -1.78
N LEU A 61 7.72 -7.78 -1.01
CA LEU A 61 8.14 -6.46 -1.49
C LEU A 61 9.66 -6.31 -1.64
N GLU A 62 10.43 -7.36 -1.33
CA GLU A 62 11.90 -7.38 -1.36
C GLU A 62 12.47 -6.96 -2.73
N ASP A 63 11.72 -7.20 -3.81
CA ASP A 63 12.10 -6.87 -5.19
C ASP A 63 11.62 -5.48 -5.66
N PHE A 64 10.96 -4.70 -4.79
CA PHE A 64 10.36 -3.41 -5.13
C PHE A 64 11.06 -2.26 -4.43
N SER A 65 11.50 -1.27 -5.21
CA SER A 65 12.02 -0.03 -4.66
C SER A 65 10.88 0.87 -4.19
N LEU A 66 11.17 1.75 -3.23
CA LEU A 66 10.24 2.77 -2.73
C LEU A 66 9.68 3.63 -3.88
N GLU A 67 10.52 4.03 -4.83
CA GLU A 67 10.11 4.80 -6.00
C GLU A 67 9.07 4.03 -6.83
N ARG A 68 9.24 2.71 -6.97
CA ARG A 68 8.27 1.89 -7.71
C ARG A 68 6.93 1.81 -6.99
N LEU A 69 6.93 1.77 -5.66
CA LEU A 69 5.70 1.81 -4.86
C LEU A 69 5.01 3.17 -4.96
N ILE A 70 5.76 4.28 -4.94
CA ILE A 70 5.21 5.63 -5.13
C ILE A 70 4.60 5.78 -6.53
N MET A 71 5.29 5.29 -7.57
CA MET A 71 4.74 5.30 -8.93
C MET A 71 3.47 4.45 -9.05
N ALA A 72 3.43 3.28 -8.39
CA ALA A 72 2.24 2.45 -8.35
C ALA A 72 1.04 3.19 -7.71
N MET A 73 1.27 3.99 -6.67
CA MET A 73 0.23 4.84 -6.08
C MET A 73 -0.31 5.87 -7.08
N THR A 74 0.57 6.54 -7.82
CA THR A 74 0.14 7.50 -8.85
C THR A 74 -0.62 6.84 -9.99
N SER A 75 -0.26 5.60 -10.37
CA SER A 75 -1.00 4.81 -11.36
C SER A 75 -2.40 4.36 -10.89
N LEU A 76 -2.63 4.34 -9.57
CA LEU A 76 -3.92 3.99 -8.97
C LEU A 76 -4.79 5.23 -8.67
N ASP A 77 -4.56 6.32 -9.42
CA ASP A 77 -5.23 7.62 -9.26
C ASP A 77 -5.13 8.18 -7.83
N ARG A 78 -3.97 8.01 -7.19
CA ARG A 78 -3.67 8.59 -5.89
C ARG A 78 -2.55 9.61 -5.98
N ASP A 79 -2.84 10.80 -5.47
CA ASP A 79 -1.83 11.81 -5.26
C ASP A 79 -0.94 11.43 -4.08
N VAL A 80 0.37 11.46 -4.30
CA VAL A 80 1.39 11.22 -3.26
C VAL A 80 2.14 12.52 -2.98
N GLU A 81 2.04 13.02 -1.75
CA GLU A 81 2.76 14.20 -1.31
C GLU A 81 3.92 13.83 -0.36
N ILE A 82 5.15 14.16 -0.75
CA ILE A 82 6.33 13.95 0.08
C ILE A 82 6.75 15.27 0.73
N ARG A 83 6.41 15.44 2.01
CA ARG A 83 6.78 16.63 2.79
C ARG A 83 8.07 16.41 3.58
N ILE A 84 9.17 17.03 3.14
CA ILE A 84 10.46 16.98 3.84
C ILE A 84 10.55 18.14 4.84
N ARG A 85 10.70 17.83 6.14
CA ARG A 85 10.81 18.81 7.22
C ARG A 85 11.91 18.40 8.19
N LYS A 86 12.56 19.39 8.83
CA LYS A 86 13.54 19.13 9.90
C LYS A 86 12.85 18.44 11.07
N LYS A 87 13.47 17.39 11.63
CA LYS A 87 12.96 16.74 12.85
C LYS A 87 12.92 17.74 14.02
N PRO A 88 11.91 17.67 14.90
CA PRO A 88 11.92 18.42 16.16
C PRO A 88 13.18 18.09 16.98
N ARG A 89 13.71 19.08 17.71
CA ARG A 89 14.90 18.88 18.56
C ARG A 89 14.69 17.81 19.64
N SER A 90 13.45 17.61 20.08
CA SER A 90 13.06 16.61 21.08
C SER A 90 13.13 15.16 20.58
N ARG A 91 13.24 14.92 19.27
CA ARG A 91 13.27 13.57 18.69
C ARG A 91 14.69 13.18 18.29
N GLU A 92 15.13 12.00 18.70
CA GLU A 92 16.48 11.48 18.40
C GLU A 92 16.69 11.21 16.91
N HIS A 93 15.74 10.52 16.25
CA HIS A 93 15.85 10.11 14.84
C HIS A 93 14.79 10.76 13.94
N ALA A 94 15.02 10.82 12.62
CA ALA A 94 13.98 11.17 11.65
C ALA A 94 12.98 10.02 11.49
N ARG A 95 11.78 10.28 10.93
CA ARG A 95 10.79 9.24 10.63
C ARG A 95 10.14 9.53 9.29
N LEU A 96 9.87 8.47 8.53
CA LEU A 96 8.98 8.48 7.39
C LEU A 96 7.58 8.13 7.91
N ASN A 97 6.62 9.02 7.68
CA ASN A 97 5.24 8.80 8.06
C ASN A 97 4.38 8.88 6.79
N VAL A 98 3.54 7.88 6.58
CA VAL A 98 2.46 7.93 5.59
C VAL A 98 1.21 8.40 6.32
N VAL A 99 0.64 9.53 5.88
CA VAL A 99 -0.60 10.08 6.45
C VAL A 99 -1.67 10.01 5.37
N TYR A 100 -2.77 9.35 5.71
CA TYR A 100 -3.95 9.24 4.85
C TYR A 100 -4.85 10.46 5.09
N VAL A 101 -5.45 10.98 4.01
CA VAL A 101 -6.42 12.08 4.03
C VAL A 101 -7.80 11.53 3.68
#